data_AF-A0A496LM91-F1
#
_entry.id   AF-A0A496LM91-F1
#
_cell.length_a   1.000
_cell.length_b   1.000
_cell.length_c   1.000
_cell.angle_alpha   90.00
_cell.angle_beta   90.00
_cell.angle_gamma   90.00
#
_symmetry.space_group_name_H-M   'P 1'
#
loop_
_entity.id
_entity.type
_entity.pdbx_description
1 polymer ?
#
loop_
_entity_poly.entity_id
_entity_poly.type
_entity_poly.pdbx_seq_one_letter_code
_entity_poly.pdbx_strand_id
1 'polypeptide(L)' 'FLYQEFYELNKDERAQSYQAGVFFAYEGCALGFRKGGEILDNLSKFVGHYIEDAK' A
#
# COMPACT_ATOMS: atom_id res chain seq x y z
N PHE A 1 -9.70 -21.79 9.47
CA PHE A 1 -9.71 -20.69 8.49
C PHE A 1 -10.14 -19.42 9.19
N LEU A 2 -9.53 -18.30 8.85
CA LEU A 2 -9.96 -16.97 9.28
C LEU A 2 -10.56 -16.29 8.05
N TYR A 3 -11.69 -15.63 8.23
CA TYR A 3 -12.36 -14.85 7.19
C TYR A 3 -12.25 -13.37 7.56
N GLN A 4 -12.00 -12.54 6.57
CA GLN A 4 -11.96 -11.09 6.70
C GLN A 4 -13.01 -10.50 5.75
N GLU A 5 -13.65 -9.41 6.16
CA GLU A 5 -14.54 -8.65 5.29
C GLU A 5 -13.77 -8.15 4.06
N PHE A 6 -14.41 -8.25 2.88
CA PHE A 6 -13.82 -7.79 1.63
C PHE A 6 -13.81 -6.27 1.58
N TYR A 7 -12.68 -5.70 1.17
CA TYR A 7 -12.55 -4.27 0.91
C TYR A 7 -11.63 -4.04 -0.29
N GLU A 8 -12.00 -3.10 -1.16
CA GLU A 8 -11.21 -2.78 -2.35
C GLU A 8 -9.97 -1.95 -2.00
N LEU A 9 -8.84 -2.28 -2.63
CA LEU A 9 -7.65 -1.44 -2.55
C LEU A 9 -7.86 -0.12 -3.33
N ASN A 10 -7.21 0.95 -2.87
CA ASN A 10 -7.19 2.23 -3.58
C ASN A 10 -6.56 2.04 -4.96
N LYS A 11 -7.13 2.69 -5.98
CA LYS A 11 -6.68 2.57 -7.38
C LYS A 11 -6.26 3.91 -7.96
N ASP A 12 -5.29 3.89 -8.88
CA ASP A 12 -4.95 5.04 -9.72
C ASP A 12 -5.79 5.09 -11.01
N GLU A 13 -5.59 6.12 -11.83
CA GLU A 13 -6.24 6.31 -13.14
C GLU A 13 -5.96 5.17 -14.15
N ARG A 14 -4.97 4.32 -13.87
CA ARG A 14 -4.61 3.14 -14.68
C ARG A 14 -5.09 1.84 -14.06
N ALA A 15 -6.04 1.93 -13.11
CA ALA A 15 -6.64 0.82 -12.37
C ALA A 15 -5.62 -0.06 -11.63
N GLN A 16 -4.42 0.46 -11.31
CA GLN A 16 -3.47 -0.26 -10.48
C GLN A 16 -3.86 -0.12 -9.02
N SER A 17 -3.87 -1.23 -8.29
CA SER A 17 -4.17 -1.23 -6.85
C SER A 17 -2.95 -0.86 -6.03
N TYR A 18 -3.18 -0.14 -4.93
CA TYR A 18 -2.14 0.29 -4.00
C TYR A 18 -2.45 -0.14 -2.57
N GLN A 19 -1.42 -0.61 -1.87
CA GLN A 19 -1.47 -0.86 -0.44
C GLN A 19 -0.39 -0.03 0.25
N ALA A 20 -0.83 0.79 1.19
CA ALA A 20 0.05 1.48 2.13
C ALA A 20 0.50 0.50 3.23
N GLY A 21 1.76 0.60 3.61
CA GLY A 21 2.35 -0.10 4.74
C GLY A 21 3.04 0.90 5.66
N VAL A 22 2.93 0.66 6.96
CA VAL A 22 3.68 1.36 7.99
C VAL A 22 4.75 0.39 8.51
N PHE A 23 6.01 0.80 8.49
CA PHE A 23 7.08 0.06 9.14
C PHE A 23 7.11 0.42 10.63
N PHE A 24 7.33 -0.58 11.47
CA PHE A 24 7.34 -0.43 12.92
C PHE A 24 8.69 -0.82 13.51
N ALA A 25 9.26 0.08 14.29
CA ALA A 25 10.47 -0.15 15.09
C ALA A 25 10.32 0.60 16.41
N TYR A 26 9.62 -0.02 17.37
CA TYR A 26 9.15 0.59 18.63
C TYR A 26 8.17 1.77 18.48
N GLU A 27 8.12 2.39 17.31
CA GLU A 27 7.12 3.34 16.83
C GLU A 27 6.91 3.18 15.31
N GLY A 28 5.87 3.81 14.76
CA GLY A 28 5.70 3.90 13.31
C GLY A 28 6.82 4.77 12.73
N CYS A 29 7.73 4.17 11.97
CA CYS A 29 9.01 4.81 11.62
C CYS A 29 9.21 5.06 10.12
N ALA A 30 8.41 4.42 9.25
CA ALA A 30 8.46 4.69 7.81
C ALA A 30 7.15 4.29 7.13
N LEU A 31 6.96 4.80 5.91
CA LEU A 31 5.89 4.40 5.00
C LEU A 31 6.46 3.61 3.83
N GLY A 32 5.65 2.71 3.28
CA GLY A 32 5.93 2.00 2.05
C GLY A 32 4.66 1.79 1.26
N PHE A 33 4.75 1.87 -0.06
CA PHE A 33 3.61 1.64 -0.95
C PHE A 33 3.94 0.52 -1.91
N ARG A 34 3.05 -0.48 -1.98
CA ARG A 34 3.11 -1.56 -2.96
C ARG A 34 2.02 -1.36 -4.01
N LYS A 35 2.35 -1.62 -5.27
CA LYS A 35 1.46 -1.52 -6.42
C LYS A 35 1.38 -2.83 -7.18
N GLY A 36 0.18 -3.20 -7.60
CA GLY A 36 -0.10 -4.43 -8.35
C GLY A 36 -1.56 -4.56 -8.77
N GLY A 37 -2.00 -5.81 -8.97
CA GLY A 37 -3.38 -6.15 -9.31
C GLY A 37 -4.30 -6.21 -8.09
N GLU A 38 -5.34 -7.03 -8.12
CA GLU A 38 -6.31 -7.16 -7.00
C GLU A 38 -5.67 -7.70 -5.72
N ILE A 39 -4.67 -8.57 -5.84
CA ILE A 39 -3.90 -9.12 -4.72
C ILE A 39 -2.44 -8.70 -4.87
N LEU A 40 -1.88 -8.15 -3.80
CA LEU A 40 -0.47 -7.76 -3.76
C LEU A 40 0.39 -8.88 -3.21
N ASP A 41 1.17 -9.48 -4.10
CA ASP A 41 2.01 -10.64 -3.85
C ASP A 41 3.50 -10.30 -3.95
N ASN A 42 4.38 -11.29 -4.12
CA ASN A 42 5.82 -11.07 -4.25
C ASN A 42 6.26 -10.46 -5.60
N LEU A 43 5.39 -10.45 -6.62
CA LEU A 43 5.67 -9.84 -7.92
C LEU A 43 5.32 -8.34 -7.94
N SER A 44 4.46 -7.90 -7.01
CA SER A 44 4.06 -6.51 -6.82
C SER A 44 5.25 -5.61 -6.47
N LYS A 45 5.24 -4.37 -6.98
CA LYS A 45 6.41 -3.47 -6.93
C LYS A 45 6.28 -2.43 -5.84
N PHE A 46 7.41 -2.07 -5.22
CA PHE A 46 7.50 -0.86 -4.41
C PHE A 46 7.42 0.37 -5.30
N VAL A 47 6.79 1.43 -4.79
CA VAL A 47 6.65 2.70 -5.47
C VAL A 47 7.37 3.78 -4.67
N GLY A 48 8.16 4.59 -5.36
CA GLY A 48 8.76 5.78 -4.77
C GLY A 48 7.67 6.76 -4.36
N HIS A 49 7.82 7.34 -3.18
CA HIS A 49 6.88 8.31 -2.62
C HIS A 49 7.68 9.38 -1.88
N TYR A 50 7.07 10.55 -1.72
CA TYR A 50 7.57 11.64 -0.90
C TYR A 50 6.40 12.24 -0.13
N ILE A 51 6.71 12.87 1.00
CA ILE A 51 5.73 13.61 1.79
C ILE A 51 5.80 15.06 1.33
N GLU A 52 4.66 15.63 0.99
CA GLU A 52 4.52 17.07 0.75
C GLU A 52 3.88 17.70 1.98
N ASP A 53 4.39 18.86 2.40
CA ASP A 53 3.77 19.63 3.47
C ASP A 53 2.35 20.04 3.07
N ALA A 54 1.40 19.87 3.99
CA ALA A 54 0.04 20.35 3.80
C ALA A 54 0.06 21.88 3.77
N LYS A 55 -0.07 22.46 2.58
CA LYS A 55 -0.37 23.89 2.41
C LYS A 55 -1.81 24.20 2.80
#